data_AF-A0A3D4JQ89-F1
#
_entry.id   AF-A0A3D4JQ89-F1
#
_cell.length_a   1.000
_cell.length_b   1.000
_cell.length_c   1.000
_cell.angle_alpha   90.00
_cell.angle_beta   90.00
_cell.angle_gamma   90.00
#
_symmetry.space_group_name_H-M   'P 1'
#
loop_
_entity.id
_entity.type
_entity.pdbx_description
1 polymer ?
#
loop_
_entity_poly.entity_id
_entity_poly.type
_entity_poly.pdbx_seq_one_letter_code
_entity_poly.pdbx_strand_id
1 'polypeptide(L)'
;NSGITEPETILKQSKEFNDKGIDISTIGVGQQLDFDLLRRIATYGRGSNYFIGDAEEDIQKTFKDELESLLYNIGKKPKLTINLPEGMNIKTFYGYQPKYISNHEIEVELENLDCGQTQIFLMEVEKNELENSSITASLVYEKNDEVKNISSKKEYDEMTETTQQELKKNFQIAKMTTALKKAAKDFSQTNMENSKKSMQNIISYYQSFCDKNDEDLKRIYNIALKYSSGQRTKSYY
;
A
#
# COMPACT_ATOMS: atom_id res chain seq x y z
N ASN A 1 -5.85 -9.70 -28.89
CA ASN A 1 -4.56 -9.10 -28.48
C ASN A 1 -3.45 -9.97 -29.05
N SER A 2 -2.43 -9.39 -29.68
CA SER A 2 -1.32 -10.12 -30.32
C SER A 2 0.06 -9.78 -29.72
N GLY A 3 0.07 -9.10 -28.57
CA GLY A 3 1.28 -8.78 -27.81
C GLY A 3 1.64 -9.84 -26.76
N ILE A 4 2.74 -9.61 -26.05
CA ILE A 4 3.12 -10.39 -24.87
C ILE A 4 2.04 -10.18 -23.79
N THR A 5 1.39 -11.25 -23.37
CA THR A 5 0.32 -11.22 -22.35
C THR A 5 0.75 -11.83 -21.02
N GLU A 6 1.91 -12.48 -20.97
CA GLU A 6 2.42 -13.15 -19.77
C GLU A 6 2.92 -12.13 -18.72
N PRO A 7 2.28 -12.03 -17.54
CA PRO A 7 2.60 -11.04 -16.50
C PRO A 7 4.09 -10.98 -16.14
N GLU A 8 4.72 -12.12 -15.89
CA GLU A 8 6.14 -12.19 -15.48
C GLU A 8 7.09 -11.69 -16.58
N THR A 9 6.73 -11.89 -17.85
CA THR A 9 7.52 -11.40 -18.99
C THR A 9 7.39 -9.88 -19.09
N ILE A 10 6.19 -9.33 -18.88
CA ILE A 10 5.94 -7.90 -18.90
C ILE A 10 6.68 -7.20 -17.75
N LEU A 11 6.70 -7.81 -16.55
CA LEU A 11 7.41 -7.26 -15.39
C LEU A 11 8.92 -7.29 -15.55
N LYS A 12 9.46 -8.36 -16.13
CA LYS A 12 10.88 -8.43 -16.48
C LYS A 12 11.26 -7.31 -17.45
N GLN A 13 10.45 -7.06 -18.47
CA GLN A 13 10.68 -5.97 -19.41
C GLN A 13 10.57 -4.59 -18.75
N SER A 14 9.56 -4.39 -17.89
CA SER A 14 9.41 -3.14 -17.13
C SER A 14 10.68 -2.82 -16.34
N LYS A 15 11.23 -3.81 -15.64
CA LYS A 15 12.50 -3.69 -14.92
C LYS A 15 13.69 -3.41 -15.85
N GLU A 16 13.80 -4.10 -16.98
CA GLU A 16 14.90 -3.88 -17.95
C GLU A 16 14.89 -2.46 -18.55
N PHE A 17 13.72 -1.84 -18.72
CA PHE A 17 13.60 -0.43 -19.13
C PHE A 17 13.92 0.52 -17.97
N ASN A 18 13.51 0.18 -16.75
CA ASN A 18 13.85 0.92 -15.55
C ASN A 18 15.36 1.02 -15.31
N ASP A 19 16.08 -0.09 -15.48
CA ASP A 19 17.55 -0.17 -15.38
C ASP A 19 18.24 0.72 -16.43
N LYS A 20 17.55 1.04 -17.54
CA LYS A 20 18.01 1.97 -18.58
C LYS A 20 17.58 3.43 -18.33
N GLY A 21 17.02 3.72 -17.16
CA GLY A 21 16.58 5.06 -16.77
C GLY A 21 15.21 5.47 -17.34
N ILE A 22 14.43 4.53 -17.86
CA ILE A 22 13.07 4.77 -18.34
C ILE A 22 12.08 4.39 -17.23
N ASP A 23 11.41 5.39 -16.67
CA ASP A 23 10.36 5.15 -15.68
C ASP A 23 9.02 4.86 -16.38
N ILE A 24 8.22 3.92 -15.87
CA ILE A 24 6.97 3.45 -16.49
C ILE A 24 5.82 3.67 -15.52
N SER A 25 4.88 4.55 -15.88
CA SER A 25 3.61 4.75 -15.19
C SER A 25 2.48 4.02 -15.93
N THR A 26 1.49 3.54 -15.18
CA THR A 26 0.32 2.83 -15.73
C THR A 26 -0.95 3.61 -15.41
N ILE A 27 -1.85 3.70 -16.39
CA ILE A 27 -3.17 4.30 -16.23
C ILE A 27 -4.20 3.28 -16.68
N GLY A 28 -5.01 2.81 -15.74
CA GLY A 28 -6.12 1.92 -15.99
C GLY A 28 -7.42 2.70 -16.19
N VAL A 29 -8.09 2.51 -17.33
CA VAL A 29 -9.43 3.07 -17.60
C VAL A 29 -10.46 1.94 -17.70
N GLY A 30 -11.49 1.99 -16.85
CA GLY A 30 -12.64 1.07 -16.88
C GLY A 30 -12.49 -0.25 -16.11
N GLN A 31 -13.53 -1.09 -16.10
CA GLN A 31 -13.65 -2.22 -15.14
C GLN A 31 -12.95 -3.54 -15.54
N GLN A 32 -12.46 -3.70 -16.77
CA GLN A 32 -11.86 -4.95 -17.27
C GLN A 32 -10.32 -4.86 -17.36
N LEU A 33 -9.66 -4.63 -16.22
CA LEU A 33 -8.21 -4.48 -16.14
C LEU A 33 -7.59 -5.45 -15.15
N ASP A 34 -6.38 -5.92 -15.46
CA ASP A 34 -5.54 -6.63 -14.50
C ASP A 34 -4.82 -5.62 -13.60
N PHE A 35 -5.52 -5.21 -12.55
CA PHE A 35 -5.03 -4.21 -11.59
C PHE A 35 -3.75 -4.63 -10.86
N ASP A 36 -3.58 -5.93 -10.59
CA ASP A 36 -2.37 -6.42 -9.93
C ASP A 36 -1.18 -6.31 -10.88
N LEU A 37 -1.37 -6.65 -12.16
CA LEU A 37 -0.36 -6.45 -13.19
C LEU A 37 0.00 -4.97 -13.38
N LEU A 38 -0.98 -4.07 -13.53
CA LEU A 38 -0.72 -2.63 -13.74
C LEU A 38 0.04 -2.00 -12.57
N ARG A 39 -0.36 -2.35 -11.34
CA ARG A 39 0.35 -1.91 -10.13
C ARG A 39 1.76 -2.45 -10.10
N ARG A 40 1.96 -3.75 -10.37
CA ARG A 40 3.29 -4.35 -10.39
C ARG A 40 4.16 -3.69 -11.46
N ILE A 41 3.64 -3.44 -12.67
CA ILE A 41 4.39 -2.77 -13.75
C ILE A 41 4.88 -1.39 -13.30
N ALA A 42 4.02 -0.56 -12.72
CA ALA A 42 4.40 0.76 -12.23
C ALA A 42 5.46 0.67 -11.12
N THR A 43 5.24 -0.21 -10.14
CA THR A 43 6.19 -0.42 -9.04
C THR A 43 7.56 -0.89 -9.54
N TYR A 44 7.63 -1.87 -10.46
CA TYR A 44 8.91 -2.32 -11.05
C TYR A 44 9.50 -1.32 -12.04
N GLY A 45 8.65 -0.46 -12.61
CA GLY A 45 9.01 0.60 -13.53
C GLY A 45 9.35 1.92 -12.86
N ARG A 46 9.34 2.02 -11.51
CA ARG A 46 9.49 3.27 -10.72
C ARG A 46 8.57 4.43 -11.16
N GLY A 47 7.52 4.15 -11.91
CA GLY A 47 6.46 5.12 -12.21
C GLY A 47 5.24 4.84 -11.34
N SER A 48 4.17 5.58 -11.56
CA SER A 48 2.98 5.53 -10.72
C SER A 48 1.79 4.85 -11.39
N ASN A 49 0.92 4.25 -10.59
CA ASN A 49 -0.25 3.52 -11.05
C ASN A 49 -1.56 4.25 -10.69
N TYR A 50 -2.33 4.62 -11.70
CA TYR A 50 -3.58 5.37 -11.56
C TYR A 50 -4.77 4.57 -12.08
N PHE A 51 -5.94 4.76 -11.47
CA PHE A 51 -7.19 4.18 -11.92
C PHE A 51 -8.25 5.25 -12.14
N ILE A 52 -8.87 5.23 -13.31
CA ILE A 52 -9.94 6.13 -13.68
C ILE A 52 -11.21 5.30 -13.93
N GLY A 53 -12.30 5.65 -13.24
CA GLY A 53 -13.61 4.97 -13.35
C GLY A 53 -14.30 5.17 -14.71
N ASP A 54 -15.50 4.59 -14.86
CA ASP A 54 -16.22 4.49 -16.15
C ASP A 54 -16.88 5.80 -16.63
N ALA A 55 -17.05 6.82 -15.79
CA ALA A 55 -17.80 8.02 -16.17
C ALA A 55 -16.93 8.98 -16.99
N GLU A 56 -17.31 9.22 -18.25
CA GLU A 56 -16.59 10.07 -19.21
C GLU A 56 -16.34 11.52 -18.70
N GLU A 57 -17.25 12.05 -17.90
CA GLU A 57 -17.10 13.36 -17.24
C GLU A 57 -16.08 13.33 -16.08
N ASP A 58 -16.02 12.23 -15.33
CA ASP A 58 -15.01 12.03 -14.28
C ASP A 58 -13.63 11.77 -14.89
N ILE A 59 -13.56 11.12 -16.06
CA ILE A 59 -12.33 10.94 -16.83
C ILE A 59 -11.75 12.30 -17.20
N GLN A 60 -12.50 13.21 -17.80
CA GLN A 60 -11.95 14.52 -18.25
C GLN A 60 -11.41 15.37 -17.09
N LYS A 61 -12.11 15.42 -15.96
CA LYS A 61 -11.73 16.25 -14.81
C LYS A 61 -10.59 15.63 -13.99
N THR A 62 -10.71 14.34 -13.65
CA THR A 62 -9.67 13.59 -12.94
C THR A 62 -8.41 13.49 -13.80
N PHE A 63 -8.55 13.22 -15.10
CA PHE A 63 -7.42 13.17 -16.01
C PHE A 63 -6.76 14.54 -16.15
N LYS A 64 -7.48 15.67 -16.24
CA LYS A 64 -6.82 16.97 -16.36
C LYS A 64 -6.07 17.39 -15.09
N ASP A 65 -6.68 17.22 -13.92
CA ASP A 65 -6.10 17.64 -12.64
C ASP A 65 -5.00 16.66 -12.16
N GLU A 66 -5.16 15.35 -12.36
CA GLU A 66 -4.14 14.33 -12.00
C GLU A 66 -3.04 14.21 -13.06
N LEU A 67 -3.31 14.47 -14.36
CA LEU A 67 -2.26 14.46 -15.38
C LEU A 67 -1.27 15.62 -15.20
N GLU A 68 -1.74 16.80 -14.77
CA GLU A 68 -0.83 17.90 -14.44
C GLU A 68 0.09 17.51 -13.26
N SER A 69 -0.47 16.86 -12.24
CA SER A 69 0.28 16.35 -11.08
C SER A 69 1.35 15.32 -11.50
N LEU A 70 1.01 14.45 -12.45
CA LEU A 70 1.83 13.43 -13.12
C LEU A 70 2.97 13.98 -13.99
N LEU A 71 2.78 15.14 -14.61
CA LEU A 71 3.75 15.75 -15.52
C LEU A 71 4.85 16.51 -14.77
N TYR A 72 4.60 16.92 -13.53
CA TYR A 72 5.56 17.64 -12.70
C TYR A 72 6.15 16.73 -11.63
N ASN A 73 7.06 15.86 -12.07
CA ASN A 73 7.96 15.14 -11.17
C ASN A 73 8.80 16.15 -10.36
N ILE A 74 8.67 16.13 -9.04
CA ILE A 74 9.39 17.02 -8.13
C ILE A 74 10.57 16.34 -7.44
N GLY A 75 10.74 15.04 -7.62
CA GLY A 75 11.84 14.27 -7.04
C GLY A 75 11.91 12.84 -7.56
N LYS A 76 13.13 12.37 -7.86
CA LYS A 76 13.40 11.01 -8.34
C LYS A 76 14.00 10.13 -7.26
N LYS A 77 13.78 8.82 -7.40
CA LYS A 77 14.29 7.78 -6.50
C LYS A 77 14.10 8.09 -4.99
N PRO A 78 12.90 8.50 -4.57
CA PRO A 78 12.66 8.77 -3.16
C PRO A 78 12.87 7.52 -2.31
N LYS A 79 13.51 7.74 -1.16
CA LYS A 79 13.82 6.73 -0.16
C LYS A 79 13.43 7.25 1.20
N LEU A 80 12.46 6.59 1.81
CA LEU A 80 11.98 6.90 3.16
C LEU A 80 12.65 5.97 4.16
N THR A 81 13.40 6.55 5.09
CA THR A 81 13.96 5.84 6.25
C THR A 81 13.17 6.24 7.49
N ILE A 82 12.74 5.25 8.27
CA ILE A 82 12.07 5.48 9.55
C ILE A 82 12.87 4.77 10.62
N ASN A 83 13.27 5.52 11.65
CA ASN A 83 14.02 5.01 12.77
C ASN A 83 13.25 5.25 14.08
N LEU A 84 12.99 4.15 14.77
CA LEU A 84 12.37 4.10 16.07
C LEU A 84 13.46 4.15 17.16
N PRO A 85 13.15 4.72 18.32
CA PRO A 85 14.06 4.70 19.45
C PRO A 85 14.25 3.28 19.99
N GLU A 86 15.30 3.09 20.80
CA GLU A 86 15.49 1.84 21.55
C GLU A 86 14.24 1.53 22.40
N GLY A 87 13.95 0.24 22.55
CA GLY A 87 12.73 -0.21 23.23
C GLY A 87 11.47 -0.22 22.35
N MET A 88 11.53 0.23 21.09
CA MET A 88 10.43 0.10 20.12
C MET A 88 10.81 -0.81 18.94
N ASN A 89 10.00 -1.82 18.68
CA ASN A 89 10.19 -2.78 17.60
C ASN A 89 9.09 -2.66 16.54
N ILE A 90 9.47 -2.67 15.27
CA ILE A 90 8.55 -2.69 14.14
C ILE A 90 8.00 -4.11 14.00
N LYS A 91 6.69 -4.27 14.19
CA LYS A 91 6.02 -5.57 14.11
C LYS A 91 5.47 -5.84 12.72
N THR A 92 4.88 -4.83 12.08
CA THR A 92 4.27 -4.97 10.75
C THR A 92 4.25 -3.63 10.05
N PHE A 93 4.61 -3.61 8.77
CA PHE A 93 4.41 -2.46 7.89
C PHE A 93 3.32 -2.79 6.87
N TYR A 94 2.40 -1.87 6.64
CA TYR A 94 1.25 -2.08 5.75
C TYR A 94 1.44 -1.38 4.40
N GLY A 95 0.89 -1.97 3.35
CA GLY A 95 0.86 -1.39 1.99
C GLY A 95 2.14 -1.56 1.19
N TYR A 96 3.31 -1.51 1.85
CA TYR A 96 4.64 -1.60 1.23
C TYR A 96 5.45 -2.77 1.79
N GLN A 97 6.53 -3.11 1.08
CA GLN A 97 7.51 -4.11 1.52
C GLN A 97 8.83 -3.40 1.86
N PRO A 98 8.99 -2.84 3.07
CA PRO A 98 10.23 -2.20 3.47
C PRO A 98 11.39 -3.20 3.53
N LYS A 99 12.59 -2.69 3.33
CA LYS A 99 13.82 -3.34 3.74
C LYS A 99 14.02 -3.07 5.24
N TYR A 100 14.09 -4.13 6.04
CA TYR A 100 14.42 -4.03 7.46
C TYR A 100 15.93 -3.95 7.62
N ILE A 101 16.42 -2.81 8.11
CA ILE A 101 17.83 -2.61 8.44
C ILE A 101 18.11 -3.20 9.83
N SER A 102 17.17 -2.99 10.77
CA SER A 102 17.13 -3.61 12.09
C SER A 102 15.67 -3.81 12.54
N ASN A 103 15.45 -4.19 13.81
CA ASN A 103 14.11 -4.26 14.40
C ASN A 103 13.48 -2.87 14.65
N HIS A 104 14.27 -1.80 14.65
CA HIS A 104 13.83 -0.42 14.92
C HIS A 104 14.04 0.49 13.70
N GLU A 105 14.66 0.01 12.61
CA GLU A 105 14.96 0.82 11.43
C GLU A 105 14.51 0.13 10.14
N ILE A 106 13.76 0.85 9.33
CA ILE A 106 13.30 0.41 8.01
C ILE A 106 13.59 1.44 6.93
N GLU A 107 13.75 0.93 5.72
CA GLU A 107 13.90 1.70 4.50
C GLU A 107 12.81 1.29 3.50
N VAL A 108 12.11 2.26 2.94
CA VAL A 108 11.10 2.09 1.89
C VAL A 108 11.58 2.80 0.63
N GLU A 109 11.80 2.05 -0.44
CA GLU A 109 11.97 2.62 -1.77
C GLU A 109 10.59 2.98 -2.34
N LEU A 110 10.47 4.20 -2.85
CA LEU A 110 9.21 4.77 -3.30
C LEU A 110 9.26 5.06 -4.81
N GLU A 111 8.08 5.08 -5.42
CA GLU A 111 7.88 5.66 -6.75
C GLU A 111 8.23 7.15 -6.73
N ASN A 112 8.55 7.72 -7.89
CA ASN A 112 8.92 9.13 -7.99
C ASN A 112 7.90 10.07 -7.32
N LEU A 113 8.40 11.19 -6.78
CA LEU A 113 7.56 12.19 -6.15
C LEU A 113 6.90 13.06 -7.21
N ASP A 114 5.57 13.01 -7.24
CA ASP A 114 4.76 13.84 -8.12
C ASP A 114 4.17 15.04 -7.36
N CYS A 115 3.92 16.14 -8.06
CA CYS A 115 3.34 17.34 -7.44
C CYS A 115 1.94 17.03 -6.88
N GLY A 116 1.62 17.51 -5.67
CA GLY A 116 0.30 17.32 -5.06
C GLY A 116 0.01 15.90 -4.54
N GLN A 117 0.92 14.95 -4.72
CA GLN A 117 0.76 13.58 -4.24
C GLN A 117 0.86 13.52 -2.71
N THR A 118 -0.08 12.80 -2.09
CA THR A 118 -0.01 12.44 -0.67
C THR A 118 0.08 10.93 -0.54
N GLN A 119 1.10 10.43 0.16
CA GLN A 119 1.27 9.02 0.47
C GLN A 119 1.19 8.80 1.99
N ILE A 120 0.49 7.75 2.39
CA ILE A 120 0.32 7.39 3.80
C ILE A 120 1.06 6.08 4.07
N PHE A 121 1.93 6.12 5.07
CA PHE A 121 2.65 4.96 5.58
C PHE A 121 2.10 4.57 6.94
N LEU A 122 1.94 3.27 7.16
CA LEU A 122 1.34 2.75 8.37
C LEU A 122 2.12 1.53 8.86
N MET A 123 2.41 1.50 10.16
CA MET A 123 3.09 0.38 10.81
C MET A 123 2.52 0.08 12.20
N GLU A 124 2.52 -1.19 12.61
CA GLU A 124 2.39 -1.61 14.01
C GLU A 124 3.78 -1.58 14.67
N VAL A 125 3.86 -0.92 15.82
CA VAL A 125 5.05 -0.89 16.67
C VAL A 125 4.70 -1.58 18.00
N GLU A 126 5.61 -2.43 18.46
CA GLU A 126 5.59 -3.01 19.81
C GLU A 126 6.56 -2.23 20.70
N LYS A 127 6.11 -1.84 21.88
CA LYS A 127 6.89 -1.08 22.87
C LYS A 127 7.28 -2.01 24.02
N ASN A 128 8.58 -2.06 24.32
CA ASN A 128 9.16 -2.86 25.39
C ASN A 128 9.51 -2.04 26.63
N GLU A 129 9.68 -0.72 26.50
CA GLU A 129 10.04 0.18 27.61
C GLU A 129 9.18 1.45 27.62
N LEU A 130 8.76 1.88 28.82
CA LEU A 130 7.86 3.02 29.06
C LEU A 130 8.64 4.33 29.23
N GLU A 131 9.26 4.82 28.16
CA GLU A 131 9.88 6.14 28.16
C GLU A 131 9.42 7.00 26.97
N ASN A 132 9.28 8.31 27.24
CA ASN A 132 9.10 9.32 26.21
C ASN A 132 10.31 9.28 25.31
N SER A 133 10.06 9.09 24.02
CA SER A 133 11.10 8.85 23.06
C SER A 133 10.70 9.43 21.72
N SER A 134 11.66 9.58 20.82
CA SER A 134 11.42 10.26 19.56
C SER A 134 11.52 9.34 18.37
N ILE A 135 10.51 9.41 17.52
CA ILE A 135 10.49 8.75 16.23
C ILE A 135 11.04 9.72 15.19
N THR A 136 11.92 9.24 14.32
CA THR A 136 12.48 10.03 13.22
C THR A 136 12.15 9.40 11.89
N ALA A 137 11.86 10.24 10.89
CA ALA A 137 11.69 9.85 9.51
C ALA A 137 12.50 10.78 8.62
N SER A 138 13.19 10.24 7.62
CA SER A 138 13.93 11.00 6.63
C SER A 138 13.56 10.56 5.23
N LEU A 139 13.31 11.53 4.35
CA LEU A 139 13.07 11.33 2.93
C LEU A 139 14.26 11.87 2.14
N VAL A 140 14.96 10.98 1.46
CA VAL A 140 16.05 11.32 0.54
C VAL A 140 15.55 11.16 -0.89
N TYR A 141 15.78 12.14 -1.76
CA TYR A 141 15.39 12.08 -3.17
C TYR A 141 16.29 12.96 -4.04
N GLU A 142 16.33 12.71 -5.35
CA GLU A 142 17.10 13.48 -6.32
C GLU A 142 16.20 14.55 -6.97
N LYS A 143 16.63 15.82 -7.01
CA LYS A 143 15.94 16.90 -7.73
C LYS A 143 16.96 17.77 -8.45
N ASN A 144 16.82 17.90 -9.78
CA ASN A 144 17.75 18.67 -10.63
C ASN A 144 19.22 18.26 -10.42
N ASP A 145 19.48 16.94 -10.40
CA ASP A 145 20.79 16.32 -10.14
C ASP A 145 21.41 16.61 -8.75
N GLU A 146 20.65 17.24 -7.84
CA GLU A 146 21.02 17.39 -6.44
C GLU A 146 20.28 16.40 -5.55
N VAL A 147 20.99 15.82 -4.58
CA VAL A 147 20.35 15.02 -3.52
C VAL A 147 19.75 15.95 -2.47
N LYS A 148 18.46 15.80 -2.23
CA LYS A 148 17.72 16.46 -1.15
C LYS A 148 17.48 15.45 -0.04
N ASN A 149 17.59 15.93 1.20
CA ASN A 149 17.26 15.17 2.40
C ASN A 149 16.39 16.04 3.30
N ILE A 150 15.20 15.54 3.63
CA ILE A 150 14.28 16.18 4.55
C ILE A 150 14.03 15.21 5.69
N SER A 151 14.23 15.66 6.93
CA SER A 151 13.94 14.86 8.11
C SER A 151 12.86 15.50 8.98
N SER A 152 12.10 14.66 9.65
CA SER A 152 11.10 15.03 10.63
C SER A 152 11.29 14.18 11.88
N LYS A 153 11.07 14.79 13.03
CA LYS A 153 11.15 14.17 14.35
C LYS A 153 9.83 14.39 15.06
N LYS A 154 9.26 13.33 15.64
CA LYS A 154 8.05 13.41 16.45
C LYS A 154 8.29 12.74 17.79
N GLU A 155 8.01 13.48 18.85
CA GLU A 155 8.02 12.94 20.21
C GLU A 155 6.79 12.04 20.40
N TYR A 156 7.03 10.86 20.96
CA TYR A 156 6.00 9.93 21.40
C TYR A 156 5.69 10.20 22.87
N ASP A 157 4.40 10.37 23.16
CA ASP A 157 3.84 10.52 24.49
C ASP A 157 2.89 9.35 24.75
N GLU A 158 3.19 8.56 25.76
CA GLU A 158 2.39 7.38 26.12
C GLU A 158 0.98 7.70 26.59
N MET A 159 0.75 8.93 27.07
CA MET A 159 -0.57 9.38 27.50
C MET A 159 -1.45 9.78 26.30
N THR A 160 -0.88 9.87 25.10
CA THR A 160 -1.62 10.22 23.89
C THR A 160 -2.23 8.96 23.25
N GLU A 161 -3.53 8.73 23.48
CA GLU A 161 -4.26 7.60 22.88
C GLU A 161 -4.41 7.71 21.35
N THR A 162 -4.61 8.93 20.83
CA THR A 162 -4.72 9.17 19.39
C THR A 162 -4.19 10.53 19.00
N THR A 163 -3.39 10.58 17.94
CA THR A 163 -2.92 11.83 17.33
C THR A 163 -3.81 12.27 16.17
N GLN A 164 -4.57 11.35 15.57
CA GLN A 164 -5.45 11.60 14.43
C GLN A 164 -6.65 10.66 14.46
N GLN A 165 -7.86 11.22 14.32
CA GLN A 165 -9.10 10.44 14.37
C GLN A 165 -9.17 9.37 13.26
N GLU A 166 -8.67 9.68 12.07
CA GLU A 166 -8.68 8.76 10.93
C GLU A 166 -7.68 7.60 11.06
N LEU A 167 -6.66 7.71 11.92
CA LEU A 167 -5.61 6.70 12.06
C LEU A 167 -6.19 5.34 12.46
N LYS A 168 -7.16 5.33 13.38
CA LYS A 168 -7.82 4.09 13.82
C LYS A 168 -8.54 3.40 12.67
N LYS A 169 -9.31 4.16 11.88
CA LYS A 169 -10.02 3.64 10.70
C LYS A 169 -9.03 3.12 9.67
N ASN A 170 -8.04 3.93 9.29
CA ASN A 170 -7.04 3.57 8.28
C ASN A 170 -6.25 2.32 8.69
N PHE A 171 -5.94 2.20 9.98
CA PHE A 171 -5.31 1.01 10.54
C PHE A 171 -6.18 -0.23 10.42
N GLN A 172 -7.46 -0.13 10.79
CA GLN A 172 -8.40 -1.25 10.68
C GLN A 172 -8.56 -1.71 9.23
N ILE A 173 -8.70 -0.78 8.28
CA ILE A 173 -8.78 -1.07 6.85
C ILE A 173 -7.52 -1.79 6.37
N ALA A 174 -6.34 -1.23 6.67
CA ALA A 174 -5.07 -1.78 6.23
C ALA A 174 -4.84 -3.19 6.80
N LYS A 175 -5.16 -3.40 8.07
CA LYS A 175 -5.04 -4.70 8.74
C LYS A 175 -5.97 -5.75 8.13
N MET A 176 -7.24 -5.42 7.96
CA MET A 176 -8.22 -6.34 7.37
C MET A 176 -7.90 -6.63 5.90
N THR A 177 -7.49 -5.63 5.13
CA THR A 177 -7.11 -5.79 3.72
C THR A 177 -5.85 -6.65 3.56
N THR A 178 -4.88 -6.50 4.47
CA THR A 178 -3.67 -7.32 4.47
C THR A 178 -3.98 -8.78 4.77
N ALA A 179 -4.85 -9.02 5.77
CA ALA A 179 -5.34 -10.37 6.07
C ALA A 179 -6.13 -10.96 4.89
N LEU A 180 -6.95 -10.16 4.21
CA LEU A 180 -7.70 -10.58 3.03
C LEU A 180 -6.77 -10.95 1.87
N LYS A 181 -5.76 -10.13 1.59
CA LYS A 181 -4.72 -10.41 0.58
C LYS A 181 -3.99 -11.71 0.88
N LYS A 182 -3.63 -11.93 2.15
CA LYS A 182 -3.02 -13.19 2.60
C LYS A 182 -3.96 -14.38 2.35
N ALA A 183 -5.24 -14.25 2.71
CA ALA A 183 -6.23 -15.31 2.51
C ALA A 183 -6.42 -15.66 1.02
N ALA A 184 -6.42 -14.65 0.14
CA ALA A 184 -6.49 -14.86 -1.30
C ALA A 184 -5.26 -15.58 -1.85
N LYS A 185 -4.06 -15.22 -1.39
CA LYS A 185 -2.81 -15.90 -1.75
C LYS A 185 -2.78 -17.35 -1.26
N ASP A 186 -3.19 -17.60 -0.01
CA ASP A 186 -3.26 -18.95 0.54
C ASP A 186 -4.27 -19.81 -0.25
N PHE A 187 -5.38 -19.23 -0.69
CA PHE A 187 -6.36 -19.93 -1.53
C PHE A 187 -5.81 -20.30 -2.90
N SER A 188 -5.10 -19.39 -3.59
CA SER A 188 -4.50 -19.67 -4.90
C SER A 188 -3.40 -20.73 -4.83
N GLN A 189 -2.73 -20.86 -3.69
CA GLN A 189 -1.70 -21.86 -3.40
C GLN A 189 -2.26 -23.16 -2.79
N THR A 190 -3.55 -23.45 -2.99
CA THR A 190 -4.28 -24.63 -2.46
C THR A 190 -4.27 -24.81 -0.94
N ASN A 191 -3.81 -23.82 -0.17
CA ASN A 191 -3.80 -23.80 1.30
C ASN A 191 -5.15 -23.34 1.87
N MET A 192 -6.20 -24.10 1.59
CA MET A 192 -7.59 -23.70 1.88
C MET A 192 -7.89 -23.53 3.37
N GLU A 193 -7.22 -24.28 4.25
CA GLU A 193 -7.37 -24.11 5.71
C GLU A 193 -6.82 -22.78 6.21
N ASN A 194 -5.62 -22.39 5.74
CA ASN A 194 -5.01 -21.11 6.11
C ASN A 194 -5.82 -19.92 5.60
N SER A 195 -6.38 -20.04 4.40
CA SER A 195 -7.30 -19.05 3.84
C SER A 195 -8.55 -18.91 4.72
N LYS A 196 -9.22 -20.02 5.09
CA LYS A 196 -10.37 -20.00 6.00
C LYS A 196 -10.05 -19.39 7.35
N LYS A 197 -8.91 -19.75 7.95
CA LYS A 197 -8.44 -19.19 9.23
C LYS A 197 -8.23 -17.68 9.13
N SER A 198 -7.62 -17.21 8.05
CA SER A 198 -7.43 -15.78 7.81
C SER A 198 -8.78 -15.05 7.66
N MET A 199 -9.75 -15.62 6.94
CA MET A 199 -11.11 -15.06 6.85
C MET A 199 -11.81 -15.02 8.21
N GLN A 200 -11.71 -16.08 9.02
CA GLN A 200 -12.26 -16.11 10.38
C GLN A 200 -11.62 -15.04 11.26
N ASN A 201 -10.31 -14.81 11.16
CA ASN A 201 -9.64 -13.76 11.90
C ASN A 201 -10.17 -12.37 11.52
N ILE A 202 -10.45 -12.11 10.23
CA ILE A 202 -11.07 -10.85 9.78
C ILE A 202 -12.46 -10.68 10.41
N ILE A 203 -13.28 -11.73 10.38
CA ILE A 203 -14.64 -11.73 10.95
C ILE A 203 -14.59 -11.41 12.44
N SER A 204 -13.77 -12.15 13.21
CA SER A 204 -13.62 -11.96 14.65
C SER A 204 -13.07 -10.58 15.00
N TYR A 205 -12.09 -10.09 14.24
CA TYR A 205 -11.51 -8.76 14.44
C TYR A 205 -12.55 -7.65 14.21
N TYR A 206 -13.29 -7.72 13.10
CA TYR A 206 -14.35 -6.74 12.81
C TYR A 206 -15.41 -6.70 13.90
N GLN A 207 -15.89 -7.86 14.34
CA GLN A 207 -16.92 -7.96 15.37
C GLN A 207 -16.49 -7.40 16.72
N SER A 208 -15.19 -7.50 17.04
CA SER A 208 -14.64 -7.13 18.35
C SER A 208 -14.14 -5.68 18.41
N PHE A 209 -13.61 -5.15 17.30
CA PHE A 209 -12.81 -3.91 17.35
C PHE A 209 -13.24 -2.81 16.35
N CYS A 210 -14.02 -3.13 15.32
CA CYS A 210 -14.38 -2.17 14.27
C CYS A 210 -15.72 -1.48 14.53
N ASP A 211 -15.86 -0.25 14.02
CA ASP A 211 -17.16 0.43 13.94
C ASP A 211 -18.04 -0.26 12.89
N LYS A 212 -19.26 -0.61 13.28
CA LYS A 212 -20.22 -1.34 12.44
C LYS A 212 -20.93 -0.43 11.42
N ASN A 213 -20.83 0.88 11.60
CA ASN A 213 -21.40 1.87 10.70
C ASN A 213 -20.43 2.26 9.58
N ASP A 214 -19.15 1.85 9.65
CA ASP A 214 -18.17 2.13 8.62
C ASP A 214 -18.35 1.19 7.42
N GLU A 215 -18.75 1.75 6.28
CA GLU A 215 -19.06 0.97 5.07
C GLU A 215 -17.82 0.30 4.45
N ASP A 216 -16.62 0.87 4.60
CA ASP A 216 -15.38 0.28 4.08
C ASP A 216 -15.02 -1.00 4.86
N LEU A 217 -15.04 -0.91 6.20
CA LEU A 217 -14.79 -2.05 7.07
C LEU A 217 -15.85 -3.13 6.90
N LYS A 218 -17.12 -2.73 6.79
CA LYS A 218 -18.26 -3.62 6.56
C LYS A 218 -18.16 -4.34 5.22
N ARG A 219 -17.67 -3.67 4.16
CA ARG A 219 -17.41 -4.29 2.85
C ARG A 219 -16.38 -5.41 2.97
N ILE A 220 -15.25 -5.18 3.64
CA ILE A 220 -14.21 -6.22 3.83
C ILE A 220 -14.74 -7.38 4.67
N TYR A 221 -15.51 -7.08 5.72
CA TYR A 221 -16.19 -8.08 6.55
C TYR A 221 -17.15 -8.97 5.73
N ASN A 222 -17.99 -8.37 4.88
CA ASN A 222 -18.94 -9.09 4.05
C ASN A 222 -18.24 -10.01 3.03
N ILE A 223 -17.11 -9.57 2.46
CA ILE A 223 -16.26 -10.42 1.62
C ILE A 223 -15.77 -11.62 2.44
N ALA A 224 -15.22 -11.39 3.63
CA ALA A 224 -14.70 -12.46 4.48
C ALA A 224 -15.80 -13.48 4.85
N LEU A 225 -17.01 -13.03 5.23
CA LEU A 225 -18.15 -13.91 5.50
C LEU A 225 -18.57 -14.77 4.29
N LYS A 226 -18.64 -14.14 3.11
CA LYS A 226 -19.04 -14.83 1.88
C LYS A 226 -18.08 -15.98 1.55
N TYR A 227 -16.78 -15.75 1.71
CA TYR A 227 -15.75 -16.73 1.34
C TYR A 227 -15.33 -17.65 2.50
N SER A 228 -15.63 -17.32 3.76
CA SER A 228 -15.40 -18.21 4.90
C SER A 228 -16.37 -19.39 4.96
N SER A 229 -17.62 -19.19 4.48
CA SER A 229 -18.69 -20.18 4.52
C SER A 229 -18.59 -21.27 3.43
N GLY A 230 -17.58 -21.19 2.55
CA GLY A 230 -17.33 -22.22 1.54
C GLY A 230 -18.35 -22.23 0.39
N GLN A 231 -19.18 -21.19 0.22
CA GLN A 231 -20.03 -21.08 -0.96
C GLN A 231 -19.15 -20.86 -2.19
N ARG A 232 -18.96 -21.92 -2.98
CA ARG A 232 -18.50 -21.82 -4.38
C ARG A 232 -19.44 -20.84 -5.09
N THR A 233 -18.98 -19.62 -5.35
CA THR A 233 -19.59 -18.81 -6.40
C THR A 233 -19.51 -19.62 -7.68
N LYS A 234 -20.66 -20.13 -8.14
CA LYS A 234 -20.80 -20.64 -9.50
C LYS A 234 -20.28 -19.56 -10.43
N SER A 235 -19.21 -19.88 -11.16
CA SER A 235 -18.73 -19.11 -12.30
C SER A 235 -19.91 -18.93 -13.24
N TYR A 236 -20.38 -17.69 -13.39
CA TYR A 236 -21.18 -17.33 -14.56
C TYR A 236 -20.18 -16.83 -15.60
N TYR A 237 -20.20 -17.55 -16.72
CA TYR A 237 -19.40 -17.35 -17.92
C TYR A 237 -19.43 -15.92 -18.44
#